data_AF-A0A7K6BFK5-F1
#
_entry.id   AF-A0A7K6BFK5-F1
#
_cell.length_a   1.000
_cell.length_b   1.000
_cell.length_c   1.000
_cell.angle_alpha   90.00
_cell.angle_beta   90.00
_cell.angle_gamma   90.00
#
_symmetry.space_group_name_H-M   'P 1'
#
loop_
_entity.id
_entity.type
_entity.pdbx_description
1 polymer ?
#
loop_
_entity_poly.entity_id
_entity_poly.type
_entity_poly.pdbx_seq_one_letter_code
_entity_poly.pdbx_strand_id
1 'polypeptide(L)' 'LLGKVETHCQQSRDGRILVSCWDGASRSGIFCAAGFLCEQIQSDGLVDVSQAVRMLKRQRRQLIKDV' A
#
# COMPACT_ATOMS: atom_id res chain seq x y z
N LEU A 1 -4.84 -10.73 -4.15
CA LEU A 1 -3.49 -10.27 -4.58
C LEU A 1 -2.65 -9.89 -3.37
N LEU A 2 -3.11 -8.99 -2.49
CA LEU A 2 -2.42 -8.60 -1.26
C LEU A 2 -2.01 -9.79 -0.38
N GLY A 3 -2.94 -10.68 -0.03
CA GLY A 3 -2.60 -11.84 0.80
C GLY A 3 -1.51 -12.76 0.22
N LYS A 4 -1.40 -12.88 -1.11
CA LYS A 4 -0.29 -13.63 -1.74
C LYS A 4 1.05 -12.93 -1.56
N VAL A 5 1.04 -11.60 -1.66
CA VAL A 5 2.24 -10.76 -1.46
C VAL A 5 2.66 -10.78 0.00
N GLU A 6 1.71 -10.75 0.94
CA GLU A 6 1.95 -10.88 2.38
C GLU A 6 2.60 -12.22 2.73
N THR A 7 2.05 -13.34 2.24
CA THR A 7 2.66 -14.67 2.44
C THR A 7 4.07 -14.73 1.86
N HIS A 8 4.30 -14.13 0.68
CA HIS A 8 5.63 -14.11 0.06
C HIS A 8 6.63 -13.27 0.87
N CYS A 9 6.19 -12.17 1.47
CA CYS A 9 7.02 -11.32 2.33
C CYS A 9 7.43 -12.06 3.61
N GLN A 10 6.51 -12.78 4.25
CA GLN A 10 6.78 -13.60 5.44
C GLN A 10 7.79 -14.72 5.16
N GLN A 11 7.84 -15.24 3.94
CA GLN A 11 8.75 -16.31 3.53
C GLN A 11 10.13 -15.78 3.06
N SER A 12 10.21 -14.52 2.66
CA SER A 12 11.41 -13.93 2.06
C SER A 12 12.30 -13.24 3.08
N ARG A 13 13.62 -13.52 3.04
CA ARG A 13 14.61 -12.93 3.96
C ARG A 13 14.81 -11.42 3.82
N ASP A 14 14.53 -10.84 2.65
CA ASP A 14 14.82 -9.42 2.34
C ASP A 14 13.66 -8.47 2.71
N GLY A 15 12.45 -8.97 3.02
CA GLY A 15 11.32 -8.19 3.53
C GLY A 15 10.81 -7.01 2.68
N ARG A 16 11.49 -6.68 1.57
CA ARG A 16 11.19 -5.56 0.67
C ARG A 16 10.53 -6.07 -0.59
N ILE A 17 9.52 -5.34 -1.07
CA ILE A 17 8.75 -5.70 -2.26
C ILE A 17 8.71 -4.50 -3.20
N LEU A 18 9.10 -4.70 -4.46
CA LEU A 18 8.94 -3.71 -5.50
C LEU A 18 7.50 -3.74 -6.03
N VAL A 19 6.76 -2.65 -5.82
CA VAL A 19 5.43 -2.45 -6.40
C VAL A 19 5.52 -1.39 -7.49
N SER A 20 5.16 -1.77 -8.73
CA SER A 20 5.21 -0.85 -9.86
C SER A 20 3.98 -0.99 -10.77
N CYS A 21 3.70 0.09 -11.49
CA CYS A 21 2.75 0.12 -12.59
C CYS A 21 3.28 1.10 -13.66
N TRP A 22 2.55 1.30 -14.75
CA TRP A 22 3.00 2.12 -15.89
C TRP A 22 3.59 3.49 -15.50
N ASP A 23 2.89 4.25 -14.66
CA ASP A 23 3.33 5.58 -14.19
C ASP A 23 4.09 5.51 -12.85
N GLY A 24 4.24 4.30 -12.28
CA GLY A 24 4.81 4.07 -10.97
C GLY A 24 4.05 4.75 -9.82
N ALA A 25 2.81 5.21 -10.04
CA ALA A 25 2.13 6.10 -9.13
C ALA A 25 0.66 5.74 -8.87
N SER A 26 -0.13 5.50 -9.93
CA SER A 26 -1.58 5.33 -9.80
C SER A 26 -1.93 3.98 -9.17
N ARG A 27 -1.80 2.89 -9.95
CA ARG A 27 -2.21 1.54 -9.50
C ARG A 27 -1.30 1.00 -8.39
N SER A 28 0.00 1.31 -8.45
CA SER A 28 0.95 0.97 -7.38
C SER A 28 0.60 1.70 -6.09
N GLY A 29 0.21 2.98 -6.16
CA GLY A 29 -0.26 3.74 -5.00
C GLY A 29 -1.53 3.14 -4.38
N ILE A 30 -2.50 2.75 -5.20
CA ILE A 30 -3.74 2.08 -4.73
C ILE A 30 -3.42 0.74 -4.07
N PHE A 31 -2.51 -0.05 -4.65
CA PHE A 31 -2.10 -1.32 -4.05
C PHE A 31 -1.45 -1.12 -2.68
N CYS A 32 -0.53 -0.16 -2.56
CA CYS A 32 0.09 0.17 -1.27
C CYS A 32 -0.93 0.72 -0.25
N ALA A 33 -1.90 1.52 -0.69
CA ALA A 33 -2.96 2.03 0.18
C ALA A 33 -3.81 0.89 0.74
N ALA A 34 -4.19 -0.06 -0.11
CA ALA A 34 -4.96 -1.21 0.31
C ALA A 34 -4.19 -2.10 1.31
N GLY A 35 -2.87 -2.27 1.11
CA GLY A 35 -2.01 -2.94 2.09
C GLY A 35 -2.00 -2.25 3.45
N PHE A 36 -1.77 -0.93 3.46
CA PHE A 36 -1.81 -0.12 4.69
C PHE A 36 -3.17 -0.20 5.40
N LEU A 37 -4.28 -0.15 4.66
CA LEU A 37 -5.62 -0.28 5.23
C LEU A 37 -5.88 -1.68 5.79
N CYS A 38 -5.38 -2.74 5.14
CA CYS A 38 -5.45 -4.10 5.69
C CYS A 38 -4.70 -4.20 7.04
N GLU A 39 -3.53 -3.59 7.16
CA GLU A 39 -2.78 -3.53 8.42
C GLU A 39 -3.55 -2.77 9.51
N GLN A 40 -4.20 -1.66 9.15
CA GLN A 40 -5.03 -0.87 10.07
C GLN A 40 -6.25 -1.66 10.57
N ILE A 41 -6.91 -2.41 9.68
CA ILE A 41 -8.02 -3.30 10.05
C ILE A 41 -7.55 -4.39 11.02
N GLN A 42 -6.41 -5.02 10.74
CA GLN A 42 -5.89 -6.10 11.57
C GLN A 42 -5.42 -5.60 12.94
N SER A 43 -4.82 -4.41 13.00
CA SER A 43 -4.23 -3.86 14.23
C SER A 43 -5.25 -3.14 15.10
N ASP A 44 -6.09 -2.31 14.49
CA ASP A 44 -6.96 -1.36 15.21
C ASP A 44 -8.46 -1.69 15.04
N GLY A 45 -8.83 -2.57 14.09
CA GLY A 45 -10.23 -2.82 13.74
C GLY A 45 -10.92 -1.63 13.06
N LEU A 46 -10.15 -0.63 12.62
CA LEU A 46 -10.63 0.63 12.05
C LEU A 46 -9.99 0.91 10.68
N VAL A 47 -10.62 1.79 9.91
CA VAL A 47 -10.19 2.16 8.55
C VAL A 47 -10.26 3.69 8.40
N ASP A 48 -9.14 4.33 8.07
CA ASP A 48 -9.11 5.72 7.60
C ASP A 48 -8.42 5.83 6.23
N VAL A 49 -9.26 5.84 5.18
CA VAL A 49 -8.80 5.97 3.79
C VAL A 49 -8.12 7.32 3.54
N SER A 50 -8.61 8.40 4.15
CA SER A 50 -8.05 9.74 3.95
C SER A 50 -6.66 9.85 4.57
N GLN A 51 -6.44 9.22 5.73
CA GLN A 51 -5.11 9.10 6.33
C GLN A 51 -4.18 8.25 5.45
N ALA A 52 -4.64 7.09 4.97
CA ALA A 52 -3.82 6.21 4.11
C ALA A 52 -3.30 6.94 2.87
N VAL A 53 -4.19 7.67 2.17
CA VAL A 53 -3.81 8.49 1.00
C VAL A 53 -2.82 9.59 1.39
N ARG A 54 -3.07 10.32 2.49
CA ARG A 54 -2.16 11.37 2.98
C ARG A 54 -0.79 10.81 3.34
N MET A 55 -0.72 9.64 3.97
CA MET A 55 0.55 8.99 4.33
C MET A 55 1.35 8.60 3.08
N LEU A 56 0.71 8.04 2.06
CA LEU A 56 1.39 7.71 0.81
C LEU A 56 1.84 8.96 0.05
N LYS A 57 0.99 10.00 -0.02
CA LYS A 57 1.37 11.28 -0.65
C LYS A 57 2.46 12.03 0.11
N ARG A 58 2.62 11.81 1.43
CA ARG A 58 3.77 12.30 2.20
C ARG A 58 5.08 11.66 1.76
N GLN A 59 5.08 10.36 1.43
CA GLN A 59 6.25 9.66 0.91
C GLN A 59 6.56 10.06 -0.53
N ARG A 60 5.54 10.09 -1.39
CA ARG A 60 5.68 10.53 -2.79
C ARG A 60 4.38 11.16 -3.25
N ARG A 61 4.39 12.47 -3.49
CA ARG A 61 3.21 13.28 -3.80
C ARG A 61 2.37 12.77 -4.96
N GLN A 62 3.00 12.12 -5.95
CA GLN A 62 2.31 11.60 -7.13
C GLN A 62 1.54 10.30 -6.89
N LEU A 63 1.78 9.60 -5.78
CA LEU A 63 1.07 8.36 -5.47
C LEU A 63 -0.42 8.64 -5.29
N ILE A 64 -1.25 7.84 -5.98
CA ILE A 64 -2.71 7.96 -6.02
C ILE A 64 -3.14 9.26 -6.72
N LYS A 65 -3.66 9.09 -7.94
CA LYS A 65 -4.11 10.19 -8.78
C LYS A 65 -5.29 10.93 -8.14
N ASP A 66 -5.25 12.26 -8.15
CA ASP A 66 -6.42 13.07 -7.85
C ASP A 66 -7.43 12.91 -8.99
N VAL A 67 -8.67 12.56 -8.64
CA VAL A 67 -9.79 12.36 -9.57
C VAL A 67 -10.66 13.60 -9.55
#